data_AF-A0A535JWK1-F1
#
_entry.id   AF-A0A535JWK1-F1
#
_cell.length_a   1.000
_cell.length_b   1.000
_cell.length_c   1.000
_cell.angle_alpha   90.00
_cell.angle_beta   90.00
_cell.angle_gamma   90.00
#
_symmetry.space_group_name_H-M   'P 1'
#
loop_
_entity.id
_entity.type
_entity.pdbx_description
1 polymer ?
#
loop_
_entity_poly.entity_id
_entity_poly.type
_entity_poly.pdbx_seq_one_letter_code
_entity_poly.pdbx_strand_id
1 'polypeptide(L)'
;MNRGITILLATGATVLAVLAFLLIPLSIAVGHLANIVGELIVLVVSVAYVARVMRADRRRRRESEAALPPERRVIRREPRRPITFQVRETLFAFAIWFAIIASFNAFVLGLGPLANAGIALFAAFMLATLTVTGRHMMFRLTAEDDVPMER
;
A
#
# COMPACT_ATOMS: atom_id res chain seq x y z
N MET A 1 -22.99 9.12 13.30
CA MET A 1 -21.78 8.41 13.78
C MET A 1 -20.70 9.45 14.05
N ASN A 2 -20.17 9.49 15.28
CA ASN A 2 -19.20 10.51 15.68
C ASN A 2 -17.89 10.37 14.87
N ARG A 3 -17.30 11.49 14.41
CA ARG A 3 -16.15 11.48 13.49
C ARG A 3 -14.96 10.71 14.08
N GLY A 4 -14.76 10.79 15.39
CA GLY A 4 -13.72 10.05 16.11
C GLY A 4 -13.88 8.53 16.06
N ILE A 5 -15.12 8.02 16.13
CA ILE A 5 -15.40 6.57 16.06
C ILE A 5 -15.06 6.04 14.66
N THR A 6 -15.41 6.79 13.62
CA THR A 6 -15.08 6.41 12.23
C THR A 6 -13.59 6.36 11.99
N ILE A 7 -12.82 7.31 12.55
CA ILE A 7 -11.36 7.32 12.44
C ILE A 7 -10.79 6.11 13.16
N LEU A 8 -11.20 5.86 14.40
CA LEU A 8 -10.70 4.73 15.20
C LEU A 8 -11.00 3.37 14.54
N LEU A 9 -12.21 3.18 14.01
CA LEU A 9 -12.58 1.98 13.26
C LEU A 9 -11.78 1.85 11.95
N ALA A 10 -11.55 2.95 11.22
CA ALA A 10 -10.75 2.92 10.00
C ALA A 10 -9.28 2.59 10.30
N THR A 11 -8.72 3.13 11.37
CA THR A 11 -7.38 2.81 11.85
C THR A 11 -7.29 1.34 12.24
N GLY A 12 -8.22 0.85 13.07
CA GLY A 12 -8.27 -0.57 13.46
C GLY A 12 -8.40 -1.50 12.26
N ALA A 13 -9.30 -1.19 11.32
CA ALA A 13 -9.43 -1.95 10.07
C ALA A 13 -8.14 -1.93 9.24
N THR A 14 -7.41 -0.82 9.21
CA THR A 14 -6.12 -0.74 8.50
C THR A 14 -5.07 -1.64 9.17
N VAL A 15 -5.00 -1.64 10.50
CA VAL A 15 -4.09 -2.51 11.26
C VAL A 15 -4.43 -3.99 11.00
N LEU A 16 -5.71 -4.35 11.08
CA LEU A 16 -6.17 -5.71 10.80
C LEU A 16 -5.90 -6.13 9.35
N ALA A 17 -6.04 -5.22 8.38
CA ALA A 17 -5.70 -5.49 6.99
C ALA A 17 -4.20 -5.78 6.83
N VAL A 18 -3.33 -4.96 7.41
CA VAL A 18 -1.88 -5.19 7.36
C VAL A 18 -1.51 -6.50 8.05
N LEU A 19 -2.08 -6.77 9.23
CA LEU A 19 -1.83 -8.00 9.96
C LEU A 19 -2.28 -9.23 9.15
N ALA A 20 -3.50 -9.23 8.63
CA ALA A 20 -4.00 -10.32 7.80
C ALA A 20 -3.13 -10.52 6.55
N PHE A 21 -2.72 -9.43 5.90
CA PHE A 21 -1.83 -9.49 4.75
C PHE A 21 -0.46 -10.12 5.06
N LEU A 22 0.09 -9.85 6.25
CA LEU A 22 1.35 -10.44 6.73
C LEU A 22 1.20 -11.91 7.13
N LEU A 23 0.04 -12.30 7.65
CA LEU A 23 -0.21 -13.68 8.08
C LEU A 23 -0.43 -14.63 6.91
N ILE A 24 -0.97 -14.18 5.77
CA ILE A 24 -1.15 -15.02 4.57
C ILE A 24 0.12 -15.75 4.15
N PRO A 25 1.27 -15.08 3.89
CA PRO A 25 2.49 -15.78 3.55
C PRO A 25 3.02 -16.69 4.67
N LEU A 26 2.80 -16.35 5.94
CA LEU A 26 3.16 -17.21 7.06
C LEU A 26 2.31 -18.49 7.08
N SER A 27 1.00 -18.37 6.91
CA SER A 27 0.06 -19.49 6.83
C SER A 27 0.34 -20.40 5.63
N ILE A 28 0.77 -19.81 4.50
CA ILE A 28 1.28 -20.56 3.34
C ILE A 28 2.58 -21.32 3.71
N ALA A 29 3.52 -20.65 4.38
CA ALA A 29 4.80 -21.26 4.70
C ALA A 29 4.70 -22.42 5.70
N VAL A 30 3.79 -22.32 6.68
CA VAL A 30 3.56 -23.35 7.72
C VAL A 30 2.56 -24.42 7.25
N GLY A 31 1.84 -24.21 6.14
CA GLY A 31 0.92 -25.18 5.56
C GLY A 31 -0.51 -25.16 6.13
N HIS A 32 -0.88 -24.12 6.86
CA HIS A 32 -2.23 -23.95 7.41
C HIS A 32 -3.19 -23.30 6.41
N LEU A 33 -3.56 -24.03 5.35
CA LEU A 33 -4.38 -23.50 4.25
C LEU A 33 -5.76 -22.98 4.69
N ALA A 34 -6.34 -23.53 5.76
CA ALA A 34 -7.60 -23.06 6.32
C ALA A 34 -7.49 -21.63 6.88
N ASN A 35 -6.34 -21.26 7.45
CA ASN A 35 -6.10 -19.92 7.99
C ASN A 35 -6.05 -18.88 6.88
N ILE A 36 -5.52 -19.25 5.71
CA ILE A 36 -5.46 -18.36 4.54
C ILE A 36 -6.86 -17.85 4.18
N VAL A 37 -7.88 -18.72 4.19
CA VAL A 37 -9.27 -18.33 3.87
C VAL A 37 -9.77 -17.29 4.86
N GLY A 38 -9.56 -17.51 6.16
CA GLY A 38 -9.94 -16.57 7.21
C GLY A 38 -9.22 -15.23 7.07
N GLU A 39 -7.90 -15.26 6.85
CA GLU A 39 -7.07 -14.07 6.66
C GLU A 39 -7.50 -13.29 5.40
N LEU A 40 -7.83 -13.98 4.30
CA LEU A 40 -8.30 -13.34 3.08
C LEU A 40 -9.65 -12.64 3.30
N ILE A 41 -10.58 -13.27 4.04
CA ILE A 41 -11.86 -12.67 4.40
C ILE A 41 -11.64 -11.41 5.24
N VAL A 42 -10.81 -11.49 6.29
CA VAL A 42 -10.48 -10.34 7.15
C VAL A 42 -9.87 -9.22 6.33
N LEU A 43 -8.93 -9.54 5.44
CA LEU A 43 -8.29 -8.57 4.55
C LEU A 43 -9.31 -7.89 3.63
N VAL A 44 -10.15 -8.66 2.93
CA VAL A 44 -11.14 -8.13 1.99
C VAL A 44 -12.16 -7.24 2.71
N VAL A 45 -12.67 -7.68 3.86
CA VAL A 45 -13.63 -6.90 4.66
C VAL A 45 -13.01 -5.60 5.15
N SER A 46 -11.77 -5.65 5.65
CA SER A 46 -11.06 -4.47 6.16
C SER A 46 -10.78 -3.45 5.05
N VAL A 47 -10.27 -3.92 3.89
CA VAL A 47 -10.01 -3.07 2.72
C VAL A 47 -11.30 -2.48 2.17
N ALA A 48 -12.36 -3.28 2.06
CA ALA A 48 -13.67 -2.81 1.59
C ALA A 48 -14.24 -1.72 2.53
N TYR A 49 -14.12 -1.92 3.85
CA TYR A 49 -14.55 -0.94 4.84
C TYR A 49 -13.78 0.38 4.70
N VAL A 50 -12.44 0.34 4.69
CA VAL A 50 -11.60 1.53 4.54
C VAL A 50 -11.88 2.24 3.20
N ALA A 51 -11.98 1.49 2.10
CA ALA A 51 -12.32 2.04 0.79
C ALA A 51 -13.69 2.74 0.79
N ARG A 52 -14.69 2.18 1.47
CA ARG A 52 -16.01 2.79 1.64
C ARG A 52 -15.93 4.09 2.45
N VAL A 53 -15.18 4.11 3.56
CA VAL A 53 -14.96 5.31 4.38
C VAL A 53 -14.26 6.40 3.56
N MET A 54 -13.21 6.06 2.82
CA MET A 54 -12.50 7.01 1.96
C MET A 54 -13.37 7.57 0.82
N ARG A 55 -14.20 6.73 0.19
CA ARG A 55 -15.15 7.19 -0.85
C ARG A 55 -16.18 8.15 -0.25
N ALA A 56 -16.68 7.87 0.94
CA ALA A 56 -17.62 8.75 1.64
C ALA A 56 -16.96 10.09 2.02
N ASP A 57 -15.71 10.08 2.51
CA ASP A 57 -14.98 11.31 2.82
C ASP A 57 -14.69 12.13 1.55
N ARG A 58 -14.24 11.48 0.46
CA ARG A 58 -14.02 12.15 -0.83
C ARG A 58 -15.30 12.79 -1.38
N ARG A 59 -16.44 12.11 -1.25
CA ARG A 59 -17.73 12.64 -1.72
C ARG A 59 -18.12 13.89 -0.92
N ARG A 60 -18.01 13.83 0.41
CA ARG A 60 -18.29 14.98 1.30
C ARG A 60 -17.37 16.17 1.01
N ARG A 61 -16.08 15.93 0.74
CA ARG A 61 -15.14 16.97 0.34
C ARG A 61 -15.53 17.65 -0.96
N ARG A 62 -15.93 16.89 -1.98
CA ARG A 62 -16.41 17.44 -3.26
C ARG A 62 -17.68 18.27 -3.11
N GLU A 63 -18.62 17.81 -2.28
CA GLU A 63 -19.85 18.55 -1.98
C GLU A 63 -19.56 19.86 -1.22
N SER A 64 -18.62 19.84 -0.27
CA SER A 64 -18.18 21.06 0.42
C SER A 64 -17.37 22.03 -0.46
N GLU A 65 -16.58 21.52 -1.41
CA GLU A 65 -15.83 22.34 -2.37
C GLU A 65 -16.76 22.98 -3.41
N ALA A 66 -17.83 22.30 -3.82
CA ALA A 66 -18.84 22.83 -4.73
C ALA A 66 -19.66 23.97 -4.11
N ALA A 67 -19.86 23.94 -2.79
CA ALA A 67 -20.60 24.96 -2.03
C ALA A 67 -19.80 26.25 -1.77
N LEU A 68 -18.50 26.29 -2.08
CA LEU A 68 -17.65 27.47 -1.86
C LEU A 68 -17.73 28.45 -3.05
N PRO A 69 -17.82 29.78 -2.79
CA PRO A 69 -17.71 30.83 -3.80
C PRO A 69 -16.42 30.68 -4.62
N PRO A 70 -16.44 30.99 -5.93
CA PRO A 70 -15.32 30.73 -6.85
C PRO A 70 -13.99 31.34 -6.39
N GLU A 71 -14.01 32.46 -5.67
CA GLU A 71 -12.83 33.16 -5.13
C GLU A 71 -12.19 32.49 -3.90
N ARG A 72 -12.94 31.65 -3.16
CA ARG A 72 -12.44 30.89 -1.99
C ARG A 72 -12.14 29.43 -2.31
N ARG A 73 -12.33 29.00 -3.57
CA ARG A 73 -11.90 27.66 -4.00
C ARG A 73 -10.39 27.63 -3.94
N VAL A 74 -9.84 26.71 -3.15
CA VAL A 74 -8.40 26.47 -3.06
C VAL A 74 -7.87 26.36 -4.49
N ILE A 75 -6.95 27.24 -4.88
CA ILE A 75 -6.24 27.15 -6.16
C ILE A 75 -5.73 25.73 -6.24
N ARG A 76 -6.30 24.95 -7.16
CA ARG A 76 -5.92 23.55 -7.36
C ARG A 76 -4.46 23.59 -7.74
N ARG A 77 -3.56 23.36 -6.77
CA ARG A 77 -2.13 23.21 -7.02
C ARG A 77 -2.03 21.98 -7.91
N GLU A 78 -2.00 22.19 -9.22
CA GLU A 78 -1.63 21.15 -10.15
C GLU A 78 -0.23 20.70 -9.75
N PRO A 79 -0.06 19.45 -9.31
CA PRO A 79 1.27 18.91 -9.13
C PRO A 79 1.94 18.99 -10.52
N ARG A 80 3.08 19.70 -10.65
CA ARG A 80 3.82 19.88 -11.92
C ARG A 80 4.13 18.55 -12.63
N ARG A 81 4.09 17.44 -11.90
CA ARG A 81 3.91 16.09 -12.43
C ARG A 81 2.91 15.35 -11.56
N PRO A 82 1.98 14.59 -12.15
CA PRO A 82 1.15 13.71 -11.34
C PRO A 82 2.09 12.72 -10.65
N ILE A 83 2.22 12.84 -9.32
CA ILE A 83 2.68 11.74 -8.47
C ILE A 83 1.54 10.71 -8.53
N THR A 84 1.38 10.05 -9.67
CA THR A 84 0.55 8.86 -9.73
C THR A 84 1.26 7.86 -8.84
N PHE A 85 0.56 7.36 -7.83
CA PHE A 85 1.00 6.16 -7.13
C PHE A 85 1.21 5.13 -8.23
N GLN A 86 2.47 4.82 -8.57
CA GLN A 86 2.79 4.02 -9.74
C GLN A 86 2.51 2.56 -9.40
N VAL A 87 1.22 2.21 -9.33
CA VAL A 87 0.76 0.84 -9.05
C VAL A 87 1.44 -0.12 -10.01
N ARG A 88 1.55 0.27 -11.29
CA ARG A 88 2.27 -0.50 -12.32
C ARG A 88 3.74 -0.73 -11.97
N GLU A 89 4.43 0.30 -11.50
CA GLU A 89 5.86 0.22 -11.17
C GLU A 89 6.09 -0.57 -9.88
N THR A 90 5.18 -0.42 -8.91
CA THR A 90 5.18 -1.22 -7.67
C THR A 90 4.92 -2.70 -7.97
N LEU A 91 3.94 -3.00 -8.84
CA LEU A 91 3.64 -4.37 -9.26
C LEU A 91 4.83 -4.99 -10.02
N PHE A 92 5.50 -4.19 -10.85
CA PHE A 92 6.66 -4.63 -11.61
C PHE A 92 7.86 -4.92 -10.69
N ALA A 93 8.17 -4.01 -9.76
CA ALA A 93 9.20 -4.22 -8.75
C ALA A 93 8.90 -5.46 -7.89
N PHE A 94 7.64 -5.64 -7.49
CA PHE A 94 7.19 -6.83 -6.77
C PHE A 94 7.40 -8.11 -7.58
N ALA A 95 7.01 -8.13 -8.86
CA ALA A 95 7.18 -9.29 -9.72
C ALA A 95 8.65 -9.68 -9.89
N ILE A 96 9.54 -8.69 -10.06
CA ILE A 96 10.99 -8.92 -10.15
C ILE A 96 11.51 -9.53 -8.86
N TRP A 97 11.23 -8.92 -7.71
CA TRP A 97 11.70 -9.43 -6.43
C TRP A 97 11.15 -10.82 -6.13
N PHE A 98 9.88 -11.06 -6.45
CA PHE A 98 9.26 -12.37 -6.31
C PHE A 98 9.97 -13.42 -7.16
N ALA A 99 10.24 -13.13 -8.43
CA ALA A 99 10.94 -14.05 -9.32
C ALA A 99 12.36 -14.37 -8.82
N ILE A 100 13.09 -13.36 -8.36
CA ILE A 100 14.45 -13.51 -7.82
C ILE A 100 14.43 -14.40 -6.57
N ILE A 101 13.58 -14.07 -5.59
CA ILE A 101 13.53 -14.78 -4.31
C ILE A 101 13.00 -16.20 -4.49
N ALA A 102 11.93 -16.38 -5.28
CA ALA A 102 11.36 -17.70 -5.53
C ALA A 102 12.39 -18.62 -6.21
N SER A 103 13.17 -18.09 -7.16
CA SER A 103 14.23 -18.83 -7.83
C SER A 103 15.37 -19.15 -6.86
N PHE A 104 15.83 -18.17 -6.08
CA PHE A 104 16.88 -18.38 -5.08
C PHE A 104 16.50 -19.44 -4.05
N ASN A 105 15.29 -19.35 -3.49
CA ASN A 105 14.78 -20.30 -2.52
C ASN A 105 14.64 -21.72 -3.11
N ALA A 106 14.23 -21.84 -4.37
CA ALA A 106 14.08 -23.13 -5.04
C ALA A 106 15.43 -23.78 -5.37
N PHE A 107 16.36 -23.02 -5.96
CA PHE A 107 17.60 -23.55 -6.49
C PHE A 107 18.77 -23.56 -5.50
N VAL A 108 18.83 -22.58 -4.61
CA VAL A 108 19.94 -22.42 -3.65
C VAL A 108 19.59 -23.01 -2.29
N LEU A 109 18.39 -22.69 -1.77
CA LEU A 109 17.98 -23.14 -0.44
C LEU A 109 17.23 -24.49 -0.45
N GLY A 110 16.85 -24.99 -1.62
CA GLY A 110 16.12 -26.26 -1.75
C GLY A 110 14.77 -26.27 -1.02
N LEU A 111 14.15 -25.11 -0.85
CA LEU A 111 12.89 -25.00 -0.10
C LEU A 111 11.74 -25.66 -0.85
N GLY A 112 10.89 -26.38 -0.11
CA GLY A 112 9.68 -26.99 -0.65
C GLY A 112 8.72 -25.93 -1.23
N PRO A 113 7.83 -26.30 -2.19
CA PRO A 113 7.02 -25.35 -2.94
C PRO A 113 6.15 -24.42 -2.07
N LEU A 114 5.54 -24.96 -1.00
CA LEU A 114 4.70 -24.16 -0.09
C LEU A 114 5.52 -23.13 0.70
N ALA A 115 6.60 -23.58 1.35
CA ALA A 115 7.49 -22.71 2.12
C ALA A 115 8.08 -21.61 1.23
N ASN A 116 8.50 -21.98 0.02
CA ASN A 116 9.01 -21.03 -0.96
C ASN A 116 7.95 -19.98 -1.34
N ALA A 117 6.73 -20.40 -1.66
CA ALA A 117 5.66 -19.47 -2.04
C ALA A 117 5.37 -18.43 -0.94
N GLY A 118 5.27 -18.87 0.32
CA GLY A 118 5.04 -17.97 1.46
C GLY A 118 6.19 -16.99 1.66
N ILE A 119 7.43 -17.50 1.74
CA ILE A 119 8.62 -16.68 1.97
C ILE A 119 8.86 -15.70 0.82
N ALA A 120 8.76 -16.16 -0.43
CA ALA A 120 8.96 -15.33 -1.60
C ALA A 120 7.91 -14.22 -1.70
N LEU A 121 6.64 -14.51 -1.42
CA LEU A 121 5.58 -13.51 -1.41
C LEU A 121 5.85 -12.41 -0.37
N PHE A 122 6.21 -12.80 0.86
CA PHE A 122 6.52 -11.86 1.93
C PHE A 122 7.75 -11.01 1.63
N ALA A 123 8.86 -11.64 1.28
CA ALA A 123 10.12 -10.94 1.04
C ALA A 123 10.01 -10.02 -0.19
N ALA A 124 9.32 -10.44 -1.25
CA ALA A 124 9.07 -9.61 -2.42
C ALA A 124 8.24 -8.37 -2.09
N PHE A 125 7.21 -8.52 -1.25
CA PHE A 125 6.41 -7.39 -0.79
C PHE A 125 7.23 -6.37 -0.02
N MET A 126 8.05 -6.83 0.95
CA MET A 126 8.92 -5.97 1.73
C MET A 126 9.93 -5.23 0.84
N LEU A 127 10.60 -5.94 -0.07
CA LEU A 127 11.60 -5.36 -0.96
C LEU A 127 11.00 -4.40 -1.98
N ALA A 128 9.82 -4.72 -2.53
CA ALA A 128 9.11 -3.81 -3.43
C ALA A 128 8.70 -2.52 -2.71
N THR A 129 8.21 -2.64 -1.48
CA THR A 129 7.82 -1.48 -0.66
C THR A 129 9.03 -0.61 -0.36
N LEU A 130 10.17 -1.20 0.02
CA LEU A 130 11.42 -0.48 0.24
C LEU A 130 11.94 0.18 -1.04
N THR A 131 11.87 -0.50 -2.19
CA THR A 131 12.32 0.02 -3.49
C THR A 131 11.52 1.26 -3.89
N VAL A 132 10.19 1.18 -3.80
CA VAL A 132 9.30 2.28 -4.20
C VAL A 132 9.40 3.44 -3.20
N THR A 133 9.42 3.15 -1.91
CA THR A 133 9.54 4.19 -0.87
C THR A 133 10.91 4.89 -0.94
N GLY A 134 11.98 4.13 -1.13
CA GLY A 134 13.34 4.67 -1.30
C GLY A 134 13.46 5.58 -2.53
N ARG A 135 12.88 5.18 -3.67
CA ARG A 135 12.79 6.02 -4.87
C ARG A 135 12.06 7.33 -4.62
N HIS A 136 10.91 7.28 -3.94
CA HIS A 136 10.16 8.50 -3.60
C HIS A 136 10.92 9.44 -2.66
N MET A 137 11.68 8.90 -1.71
CA MET A 137 12.53 9.69 -0.82
C MET A 137 13.69 10.34 -1.60
N MET A 138 14.33 9.59 -2.50
CA MET A 138 15.42 10.10 -3.33
C MET A 138 14.96 11.22 -4.26
N PHE A 139 13.76 11.12 -4.84
CA PHE A 139 13.17 12.22 -5.64
C PHE A 139 12.84 13.47 -4.83
N ARG A 140 12.54 13.34 -3.53
CA ARG A 140 12.32 14.51 -2.67
C ARG A 140 13.62 15.21 -2.34
N LEU A 141 14.66 14.44 -2.01
CA LEU A 141 15.99 14.97 -1.73
C LEU A 141 16.55 15.73 -2.94
N THR A 142 16.48 15.13 -4.14
CA THR A 142 16.98 15.81 -5.35
C THR A 142 16.13 16.99 -5.82
N ALA A 143 14.84 17.04 -5.45
CA ALA A 143 13.99 18.19 -5.74
C ALA A 143 14.16 19.36 -4.75
N GLU A 144 14.67 19.09 -3.54
CA GLU A 144 15.02 20.12 -2.56
C GLU A 144 16.35 20.83 -2.92
N ASP A 145 17.27 20.15 -3.60
CA ASP A 145 18.54 20.71 -4.06
C ASP A 145 18.41 21.73 -5.22
N ASP A 146 17.29 21.71 -5.96
CA ASP A 146 17.03 22.62 -7.10
C ASP A 146 16.37 23.96 -6.70
N VAL A 147 16.16 24.21 -5.41
CA VAL A 147 15.68 25.52 -4.94
C VAL A 147 16.88 26.48 -4.90
N PRO A 148 16.93 27.52 -5.77
CA PRO A 148 18.02 28.48 -5.73
C PRO A 148 17.98 29.17 -4.37
N MET A 149 19.08 29.10 -3.61
CA MET A 149 19.33 29.98 -2.47
C MET A 149 19.17 31.41 -2.97
N GLU A 150 18.09 32.08 -2.53
CA GLU A 150 17.83 33.49 -2.78
C GLU A 150 19.12 34.29 -2.56
N ARG A 151 19.56 34.97 -3.63
CA ARG A 151 20.49 36.09 -3.57
C ARG A 151 19.75 37.36 -3.97
#